data_AF-A0A0H4KKW0-F1
#
_entry.id   AF-A0A0H4KKW0-F1
#
_cell.length_a   1.000
_cell.length_b   1.000
_cell.length_c   1.000
_cell.angle_alpha   90.00
_cell.angle_beta   90.00
_cell.angle_gamma   90.00
#
_symmetry.space_group_name_H-M   'P 1'
#
loop_
_entity.id
_entity.type
_entity.pdbx_description
1 polymer ?
#
loop_
_entity_poly.entity_id
_entity_poly.type
_entity_poly.pdbx_seq_one_letter_code
_entity_poly.pdbx_strand_id
1 'polypeptide(L)'
;MVFAASLYLAAGFSFLIGMKRDVKLKVGGIFTGLFLLFLGGVFLIRYKTGYYGLSEQEWLDKSGVTALGDWVLPFYFIGSFLLLFLIDYRFFYVAFTSKGVSKWGLLCLTSLFSVLYLIGFAICLALVTVSLYPIWQ
;
A
#
# COMPACT_ATOMS: atom_id res chain seq x y z
N MET A 1 -1.55 -11.48 -2.29
CA MET A 1 -1.56 -10.49 -1.18
C MET A 1 -0.16 -10.23 -0.61
N VAL A 2 0.55 -11.23 -0.09
CA VAL A 2 1.92 -11.03 0.44
C VAL A 2 2.88 -10.45 -0.61
N PHE A 3 2.80 -10.94 -1.86
CA PHE A 3 3.57 -10.38 -2.98
C PHE A 3 3.30 -8.88 -3.20
N ALA A 4 2.04 -8.46 -3.17
CA ALA A 4 1.66 -7.06 -3.32
C ALA A 4 2.16 -6.20 -2.14
N ALA A 5 2.09 -6.72 -0.92
CA ALA A 5 2.66 -6.06 0.26
C ALA A 5 4.19 -5.91 0.16
N SER A 6 4.89 -6.90 -0.40
CA SER A 6 6.34 -6.81 -0.67
C SER A 6 6.67 -5.79 -1.75
N LEU A 7 5.89 -5.72 -2.83
CA LEU A 7 6.03 -4.68 -3.85
C LEU A 7 5.80 -3.29 -3.25
N TYR A 8 4.79 -3.16 -2.41
CA TYR A 8 4.50 -1.91 -1.70
C TYR A 8 5.67 -1.49 -0.80
N LEU A 9 6.25 -2.43 -0.05
CA LEU A 9 7.43 -2.18 0.78
C LEU A 9 8.62 -1.73 -0.07
N ALA A 10 8.89 -2.43 -1.19
CA ALA A 10 9.96 -2.08 -2.12
C ALA A 10 9.76 -0.70 -2.75
N ALA A 11 8.54 -0.35 -3.14
CA ALA A 11 8.19 0.97 -3.63
C ALA A 11 8.41 2.03 -2.54
N GLY A 12 7.94 1.82 -1.31
CA GLY A 12 8.21 2.72 -0.20
C GLY A 12 9.70 2.98 0.00
N PHE A 13 10.51 1.92 0.03
CA PHE A 13 11.96 2.05 0.18
C PHE A 13 12.66 2.76 -0.98
N SER A 14 12.18 2.60 -2.22
CA SER A 14 12.76 3.30 -3.37
C SER A 14 12.53 4.82 -3.29
N PHE A 15 11.39 5.26 -2.74
CA PHE A 15 11.13 6.67 -2.48
C PHE A 15 11.90 7.25 -1.28
N LEU A 16 12.41 6.39 -0.39
CA LEU A 16 13.30 6.81 0.71
C LEU A 16 14.76 7.06 0.25
N ILE A 17 15.12 6.68 -0.98
CA ILE A 17 16.46 6.90 -1.52
C ILE A 17 16.67 8.41 -1.74
N GLY A 18 17.75 8.94 -1.16
CA GLY A 18 18.10 10.37 -1.27
C GLY A 18 17.49 11.27 -0.18
N MET A 19 16.67 10.73 0.73
CA MET A 19 16.18 11.48 1.90
C MET A 19 17.25 11.57 3.01
N LYS A 20 17.10 12.55 3.90
CA LYS A 20 17.94 12.66 5.11
C LYS A 20 17.83 11.39 5.97
N ARG A 21 18.93 11.03 6.63
CA ARG A 21 19.06 9.77 7.40
C ARG A 21 17.99 9.64 8.50
N ASP A 22 17.67 10.74 9.17
CA ASP A 22 16.64 10.79 10.21
C ASP A 22 15.24 10.49 9.66
N VAL A 23 14.87 11.10 8.52
CA VAL A 23 13.58 10.87 7.86
C VAL A 23 13.51 9.43 7.32
N LYS A 24 14.61 8.96 6.72
CA LYS A 24 14.73 7.59 6.20
C LYS A 24 14.51 6.54 7.28
N LEU A 25 15.11 6.73 8.46
CA LEU A 25 14.96 5.79 9.58
C LEU A 25 13.54 5.82 10.16
N LYS A 26 12.95 7.02 10.33
CA LYS A 26 11.58 7.15 10.86
C LYS A 26 10.55 6.55 9.91
N VAL A 27 10.55 6.98 8.64
CA VAL A 27 9.57 6.52 7.67
C VAL A 27 9.82 5.06 7.29
N GLY A 28 11.08 4.65 7.09
CA GLY A 28 11.42 3.25 6.86
C GLY A 28 10.98 2.35 8.00
N GLY A 29 11.15 2.79 9.26
CA GLY A 29 10.67 2.08 10.44
C GLY A 29 9.14 1.93 10.45
N ILE A 30 8.39 2.96 10.07
CA ILE A 30 6.92 2.89 9.93
C ILE A 30 6.53 1.87 8.86
N PHE A 31 7.15 1.92 7.68
CA PHE A 31 6.89 0.98 6.58
C PHE A 31 7.19 -0.47 6.97
N THR A 32 8.35 -0.72 7.57
CA THR A 32 8.72 -2.05 8.04
C THR A 32 7.80 -2.53 9.16
N GLY A 33 7.47 -1.67 10.12
CA GLY A 33 6.57 -1.99 11.22
C GLY A 33 5.17 -2.37 10.73
N LEU A 34 4.59 -1.56 9.82
CA LEU A 34 3.30 -1.86 9.20
C LEU A 34 3.34 -3.16 8.40
N PHE A 35 4.42 -3.43 7.67
CA PHE A 35 4.57 -4.67 6.91
C PHE A 35 4.64 -5.90 7.82
N LEU A 36 5.41 -5.84 8.91
CA LEU A 36 5.49 -6.93 9.89
C LEU A 36 4.15 -7.16 10.59
N LEU A 37 3.45 -6.09 10.94
CA LEU A 37 2.13 -6.18 11.57
C LEU A 37 1.09 -6.76 10.61
N PHE A 38 1.11 -6.34 9.34
CA PHE A 38 0.31 -6.92 8.27
C PHE A 38 0.56 -8.43 8.12
N LEU A 39 1.83 -8.84 8.00
CA LEU A 39 2.21 -10.25 7.91
C LEU A 39 1.76 -11.05 9.13
N GLY A 40 1.97 -10.53 10.33
CA GLY A 40 1.54 -11.17 11.58
C GLY A 40 0.05 -11.45 11.59
N GLY A 41 -0.78 -10.48 11.20
CA GLY A 41 -2.22 -10.67 11.11
C GLY A 41 -2.64 -11.66 10.01
N VAL A 42 -1.99 -11.64 8.84
CA VAL A 42 -2.23 -12.63 7.77
C VAL A 42 -1.95 -14.05 8.27
N PHE A 43 -0.83 -14.27 8.96
CA PHE A 43 -0.50 -15.58 9.52
C PHE A 43 -1.48 -16.00 10.61
N LEU A 44 -1.87 -15.08 11.49
CA LEU A 44 -2.82 -15.35 12.56
C LEU A 44 -4.22 -15.72 12.01
N ILE A 45 -4.68 -15.03 10.97
CA ILE A 45 -5.96 -15.34 10.31
C ILE A 45 -5.89 -16.70 9.65
N ARG A 46 -4.84 -16.99 8.87
CA ARG A 46 -4.63 -18.30 8.24
C ARG A 46 -4.60 -19.43 9.26
N TYR A 47 -3.94 -19.23 10.40
CA TYR A 47 -3.92 -20.20 11.49
C TYR A 47 -5.33 -20.42 12.08
N LYS A 48 -6.04 -19.34 12.43
CA LYS A 48 -7.39 -19.43 13.03
C LYS A 48 -8.45 -20.03 12.11
N THR A 49 -8.28 -19.87 10.81
CA THR A 49 -9.24 -20.34 9.80
C THR A 49 -8.88 -21.71 9.23
N GLY A 50 -7.84 -22.37 9.76
CA GLY A 50 -7.46 -23.73 9.37
C GLY A 50 -6.80 -23.85 7.99
N TYR A 51 -6.26 -22.74 7.44
CA TYR A 51 -5.64 -22.71 6.10
C TYR A 51 -4.60 -23.82 5.88
N TYR A 52 -3.78 -24.12 6.90
CA TYR A 52 -2.69 -25.10 6.78
C TYR A 52 -3.16 -26.57 6.71
N GLY A 53 -4.44 -26.84 6.99
CA GLY A 53 -5.04 -28.18 6.91
C GLY A 53 -6.03 -28.36 5.76
N LEU A 54 -6.23 -27.33 4.93
CA LEU A 54 -7.18 -27.33 3.81
C LEU A 54 -6.43 -27.07 2.50
N SER A 55 -7.01 -27.48 1.38
CA SER A 55 -6.56 -26.97 0.09
C SER A 55 -6.88 -25.48 -0.05
N GLU A 56 -6.12 -24.75 -0.86
CA GLU A 56 -6.32 -23.30 -1.04
C GLU A 56 -7.75 -22.99 -1.50
N GLN A 57 -8.31 -23.80 -2.42
CA GLN A 57 -9.68 -23.64 -2.90
C GLN A 57 -10.74 -23.90 -1.81
N GLU A 58 -10.59 -24.94 -1.00
CA GLU A 58 -11.53 -25.20 0.11
C GLU A 58 -11.49 -24.14 1.20
N TRP A 59 -10.34 -23.50 1.39
CA TRP A 59 -10.22 -22.38 2.29
C TRP A 59 -10.83 -21.11 1.70
N LEU A 60 -10.70 -20.92 0.38
CA LEU A 60 -11.28 -19.79 -0.34
C LEU A 60 -12.83 -19.84 -0.34
N ASP A 61 -13.43 -21.02 -0.39
CA ASP A 61 -14.89 -21.18 -0.33
C ASP A 61 -15.50 -21.03 1.08
N LYS A 62 -14.65 -20.86 2.11
CA LYS A 62 -15.06 -20.65 3.51
C LYS A 62 -14.93 -19.17 3.91
N SER A 63 -15.34 -18.88 5.16
CA SER A 63 -15.20 -17.56 5.80
C SER A 63 -13.76 -17.03 5.93
N GLY A 64 -12.75 -17.82 5.55
CA GLY A 64 -11.35 -17.44 5.59
C GLY A 64 -11.02 -16.25 4.67
N VAL A 65 -11.67 -16.16 3.50
CA VAL A 65 -11.44 -15.07 2.54
C VAL A 65 -11.94 -13.74 3.07
N THR A 66 -13.16 -13.71 3.60
CA THR A 66 -13.76 -12.50 4.15
C THR A 66 -12.95 -11.98 5.33
N ALA A 67 -12.55 -12.86 6.26
CA ALA A 67 -11.71 -12.49 7.40
C ALA A 67 -10.33 -11.93 6.97
N LEU A 68 -9.75 -12.49 5.90
CA LEU A 68 -8.51 -11.97 5.33
C LEU A 68 -8.75 -10.64 4.61
N GLY A 69 -9.89 -10.47 3.95
CA GLY A 69 -10.34 -9.23 3.34
C GLY A 69 -10.43 -8.07 4.31
N ASP A 70 -11.12 -8.31 5.44
CA ASP A 70 -11.33 -7.32 6.50
C ASP A 70 -10.01 -6.86 7.11
N TRP A 71 -9.01 -7.74 7.11
CA TRP A 71 -7.66 -7.39 7.54
C TRP A 71 -6.88 -6.65 6.46
N VAL A 72 -6.92 -7.09 5.21
CA VAL A 72 -6.09 -6.54 4.13
C VAL A 72 -6.51 -5.13 3.72
N LEU A 73 -7.82 -4.85 3.69
CA LEU A 73 -8.37 -3.56 3.26
C LEU A 73 -7.81 -2.36 4.05
N PRO A 74 -7.85 -2.35 5.40
CA PRO A 74 -7.27 -1.26 6.19
C PRO A 74 -5.78 -1.01 5.89
N PHE A 75 -4.97 -2.06 5.77
CA PHE A 75 -3.54 -1.90 5.43
C PHE A 75 -3.33 -1.41 4.01
N TYR A 76 -4.21 -1.79 3.08
CA TYR A 76 -4.20 -1.26 1.73
C TYR A 76 -4.44 0.25 1.73
N PHE A 77 -5.45 0.74 2.45
CA PHE A 77 -5.69 2.18 2.61
C PHE A 77 -4.50 2.89 3.26
N ILE A 78 -4.08 2.44 4.45
CA ILE A 78 -2.98 3.05 5.21
C ILE A 78 -1.72 3.10 4.35
N GLY A 79 -1.40 1.98 3.69
CA GLY A 79 -0.27 1.89 2.78
C GLY A 79 -0.40 2.89 1.62
N SER A 80 -1.47 2.82 0.83
CA SER A 80 -1.60 3.69 -0.34
C SER A 80 -1.51 5.18 0.01
N PHE A 81 -2.11 5.62 1.13
CA PHE A 81 -1.96 7.00 1.58
C PHE A 81 -0.54 7.35 2.04
N LEU A 82 0.14 6.47 2.76
CA LEU A 82 1.54 6.67 3.16
C LEU A 82 2.48 6.79 1.94
N LEU A 83 2.23 5.99 0.90
CA LEU A 83 3.03 6.01 -0.32
C LEU A 83 2.75 7.28 -1.12
N LEU A 84 1.47 7.67 -1.28
CA LEU A 84 1.09 8.93 -1.90
C LEU A 84 1.73 10.12 -1.17
N PHE A 85 1.67 10.13 0.16
CA PHE A 85 2.30 11.16 0.97
C PHE A 85 3.82 11.24 0.73
N LEU A 86 4.51 10.11 0.60
CA LEU A 86 5.95 10.10 0.30
C LEU A 86 6.28 10.64 -1.08
N ILE A 87 5.49 10.24 -2.08
CA ILE A 87 5.59 10.72 -3.45
C ILE A 87 5.44 12.23 -3.45
N ASP A 88 4.33 12.72 -2.90
CA ASP A 88 4.02 14.14 -2.79
C ASP A 88 5.12 14.89 -2.05
N TYR A 89 5.56 14.40 -0.88
CA TYR A 89 6.64 15.01 -0.11
C TYR A 89 7.90 15.21 -0.95
N ARG A 90 8.30 14.20 -1.73
CA ARG A 90 9.49 14.28 -2.58
C ARG A 90 9.32 15.30 -3.70
N PHE A 91 8.19 15.26 -4.40
CA PHE A 91 7.94 16.17 -5.51
C PHE A 91 7.74 17.62 -5.07
N PHE A 92 7.02 17.85 -3.96
CA PHE A 92 6.89 19.17 -3.35
C PHE A 92 8.25 19.68 -2.87
N TYR A 93 9.06 18.85 -2.21
CA TYR A 93 10.39 19.26 -1.78
C TYR A 93 11.23 19.75 -2.97
N VAL A 94 11.23 19.00 -4.09
CA VAL A 94 11.93 19.43 -5.32
C VAL A 94 11.34 20.75 -5.85
N ALA A 95 10.01 20.84 -5.98
CA ALA A 95 9.34 22.03 -6.49
C ALA A 95 9.64 23.29 -5.66
N PHE A 96 9.68 23.18 -4.32
CA PHE A 96 10.00 24.29 -3.42
C PHE A 96 11.47 24.68 -3.43
N THR A 97 12.38 23.78 -3.85
CA THR A 97 13.79 24.12 -4.08
C THR A 97 14.06 24.71 -5.47
N SER A 98 13.15 24.56 -6.42
CA SER A 98 13.23 25.13 -7.77
C SER A 98 12.74 26.59 -7.81
N LYS A 99 13.31 27.40 -8.72
CA LYS A 99 12.92 28.82 -8.93
C LYS A 99 12.18 29.01 -10.27
N GLY A 100 11.34 30.04 -10.35
CA GLY A 100 10.70 30.47 -11.59
C GLY A 100 9.64 29.50 -12.14
N VAL A 101 9.52 29.43 -13.46
CA VAL A 101 8.49 28.65 -14.19
C VAL A 101 8.58 27.15 -13.89
N SER A 102 9.78 26.63 -13.63
CA SER A 102 10.02 25.21 -13.32
C SER A 102 9.28 24.76 -12.05
N LYS A 103 9.15 25.63 -11.04
CA LYS A 103 8.39 25.34 -9.81
C LYS A 103 6.93 25.04 -10.12
N TRP A 104 6.29 25.89 -10.92
CA TRP A 104 4.87 25.74 -11.29
C TRP A 104 4.65 24.52 -12.16
N GLY A 105 5.56 24.25 -13.11
CA GLY A 105 5.52 23.02 -13.91
C GLY A 105 5.61 21.75 -13.06
N LEU A 106 6.51 21.72 -12.07
CA LEU A 106 6.64 20.60 -11.14
C LEU A 106 5.40 20.43 -10.26
N LEU A 107 4.80 21.52 -9.76
CA LEU A 107 3.56 21.45 -8.98
C LEU A 107 2.38 20.90 -9.79
N CYS A 108 2.22 21.34 -11.04
CA CYS A 108 1.20 20.80 -11.95
C CYS A 108 1.45 19.32 -12.24
N LEU A 109 2.68 18.92 -12.53
CA LEU A 109 3.05 17.52 -12.79
C LEU A 109 2.80 16.63 -11.57
N THR A 110 3.14 17.12 -10.38
CA THR A 110 2.90 16.42 -9.10
C THR A 110 1.41 16.19 -8.92
N SER A 111 0.61 17.25 -9.05
CA SER A 111 -0.85 17.17 -8.89
C SER A 111 -1.48 16.20 -9.89
N LEU A 112 -1.03 16.21 -11.15
CA LEU A 112 -1.47 15.27 -12.16
C LEU A 112 -1.13 13.82 -11.76
N PHE A 113 0.09 13.59 -11.29
CA PHE A 113 0.52 12.27 -10.83
C PHE A 113 -0.30 11.79 -9.62
N SER A 114 -0.60 12.65 -8.66
CA SER A 114 -1.45 12.33 -7.51
C SER A 114 -2.86 11.94 -7.95
N VAL A 115 -3.44 12.64 -8.94
CA VAL A 115 -4.76 12.26 -9.51
C VAL A 115 -4.69 10.90 -10.20
N LEU A 116 -3.69 10.66 -11.05
CA LEU A 116 -3.49 9.36 -11.70
C LEU A 116 -3.28 8.23 -10.68
N TYR A 117 -2.55 8.52 -9.61
CA TYR A 117 -2.35 7.59 -8.50
C TYR A 117 -3.68 7.24 -7.82
N LEU A 118 -4.53 8.24 -7.53
CA LEU A 118 -5.84 8.01 -6.92
C LEU A 118 -6.78 7.20 -7.83
N ILE A 119 -6.71 7.42 -9.15
CA ILE A 119 -7.46 6.60 -10.12
C ILE A 119 -6.95 5.15 -10.08
N GLY A 120 -5.63 4.95 -10.16
CA GLY A 120 -5.03 3.62 -10.05
C GLY A 120 -5.36 2.93 -8.74
N PHE A 121 -5.33 3.67 -7.63
CA PHE A 121 -5.75 3.22 -6.30
C PHE A 121 -7.21 2.75 -6.31
N ALA A 122 -8.13 3.53 -6.89
CA ALA A 122 -9.55 3.14 -6.96
C ALA A 122 -9.76 1.87 -7.79
N ILE A 123 -9.05 1.73 -8.93
CA ILE A 123 -9.10 0.53 -9.77
C ILE A 123 -8.57 -0.68 -9.00
N CYS A 124 -7.40 -0.57 -8.38
CA CYS A 124 -6.82 -1.64 -7.58
C CYS A 124 -7.70 -1.99 -6.37
N LEU A 125 -8.31 -1.01 -5.71
CA LEU A 125 -9.26 -1.23 -4.64
C LEU A 125 -10.47 -2.03 -5.14
N ALA A 126 -11.04 -1.67 -6.28
CA ALA A 126 -12.15 -2.42 -6.87
C ALA A 126 -11.77 -3.89 -7.16
N LEU A 127 -10.59 -4.13 -7.73
CA LEU A 127 -10.07 -5.48 -7.97
C LEU A 127 -9.89 -6.28 -6.67
N VAL A 128 -9.28 -5.65 -5.65
CA VAL A 128 -9.07 -6.26 -4.34
C VAL A 128 -10.41 -6.60 -3.68
N THR A 129 -11.36 -5.66 -3.68
CA THR A 129 -12.70 -5.88 -3.12
C THR A 129 -13.44 -7.00 -3.83
N VAL A 130 -13.44 -7.04 -5.17
CA VAL A 130 -14.09 -8.13 -5.93
C VAL A 130 -13.44 -9.49 -5.63
N SER A 131 -12.11 -9.53 -5.45
CA SER A 131 -11.40 -10.77 -5.14
C SER A 131 -11.60 -11.29 -3.71
N LEU A 132 -11.91 -10.40 -2.76
CA LEU A 132 -12.04 -10.74 -1.33
C LEU A 132 -13.50 -10.81 -0.86
N TYR A 133 -14.40 -10.16 -1.59
CA TYR A 133 -15.85 -10.15 -1.35
C TYR A 133 -16.53 -10.45 -2.69
N PRO A 134 -16.64 -11.74 -3.07
CA PRO A 134 -17.35 -12.09 -4.29
C PRO A 134 -18.79 -11.57 -4.20
N ILE A 135 -19.15 -10.67 -5.12
CA ILE A 135 -20.45 -10.00 -5.19
C ILE A 135 -21.57 -10.97 -5.63
N TRP A 136 -21.21 -12.21 -5.97
CA TRP A 136 -22.10 -13.28 -6.39
C TRP A 136 -22.11 -14.39 -5.32
N GLN A 137 -22.85 -14.16 -4.23
CA GLN A 137 -23.40 -15.20 -3.38
C GLN A 137 -24.90 -14.97 -3.23
#